data_AF-A0A814XYV0-F1
#
_entry.id   AF-A0A814XYV0-F1
#
_cell.length_a   1.000
_cell.length_b   1.000
_cell.length_c   1.000
_cell.angle_alpha   90.00
_cell.angle_beta   90.00
_cell.angle_gamma   90.00
#
_symmetry.space_group_name_H-M   'P 1'
#
loop_
_entity.id
_entity.type
_entity.pdbx_description
1 polymer ?
#
loop_
_entity_poly.entity_id
_entity_poly.type
_entity_poly.pdbx_seq_one_letter_code
_entity_poly.pdbx_strand_id
1 'polypeptide(L)'
;MSDLKKDVERKKKEVIEKLKNGAFIAKAQPPSSSHGLFWQHLLRIKCSSDQYQPFVQCGLCNDILSYSISNGTSTISYHVKNCLEKSNQLKNNNTLDKYLNKSNEVSVSPDDKRSITIACAKFCALDMRSFNIVKGPGFTNLCQSLINLGYQYGVAKLGAPTSTLLLPDPTNISRTISRISNDYRNKLKDSMMVDLKAVRLIGISSDYWKNSGTNLLLERNEAHYLQDINRKLVKDVEKFLSLFKVASEQLSADTSPTLHLVVPWFWKLKASCIPNQDDSLLLNQFKNAVSNMLDDKVHLTSLHYIATCLYPATKKLQTLEDSYRNEIYADIRKIIVTLGIREENSSLSSKTNSKTTNKRLKKKKNNFIKENDVMVEFAGDPEDDSDDDSDELERYLKTKLSFTKDDTIIQWWNKHSLLFPELALLAKSLLGIPASSATSERIFSASGRILEKRRQSLNPDVVHDMLMMRNFRDI
;
A
#
# COMPACT_ATOMS: atom_id res chain seq x y z
N MET A 1 -51.30 32.81 13.05
CA MET A 1 -50.44 31.61 12.86
C MET A 1 -49.82 31.09 14.17
N SER A 2 -49.66 31.90 15.22
CA SER A 2 -49.12 31.47 16.53
C SER A 2 -50.07 30.58 17.32
N ASP A 3 -51.38 30.85 17.28
CA ASP A 3 -52.34 30.16 18.15
C ASP A 3 -52.68 28.74 17.67
N LEU A 4 -52.74 28.53 16.35
CA LEU A 4 -52.90 27.20 15.76
C LEU A 4 -51.74 26.25 16.11
N LYS A 5 -50.50 26.75 16.16
CA LYS A 5 -49.32 25.93 16.51
C LYS A 5 -49.35 25.52 17.99
N LYS A 6 -49.73 26.44 18.87
CA LYS A 6 -49.90 26.15 20.31
C LYS A 6 -50.99 25.11 20.56
N ASP A 7 -52.09 25.17 19.81
CA ASP A 7 -53.16 24.16 19.90
C ASP A 7 -52.74 22.78 19.41
N VAL A 8 -51.95 22.68 18.34
CA VAL A 8 -51.40 21.41 17.86
C VAL A 8 -50.42 20.81 18.86
N GLU A 9 -49.58 21.63 19.50
CA GLU A 9 -48.66 21.16 20.54
C GLU A 9 -49.37 20.70 21.81
N ARG A 10 -50.44 21.38 22.22
CA ARG A 10 -51.29 20.95 23.34
C ARG A 10 -51.91 19.58 23.05
N LYS A 11 -52.51 19.41 21.86
CA LYS A 11 -53.08 18.12 21.42
C LYS A 11 -52.02 17.03 21.28
N LYS A 12 -50.79 17.36 20.83
CA LYS A 12 -49.66 16.42 20.78
C LYS A 12 -49.33 15.88 22.17
N LYS A 13 -49.30 16.74 23.21
CA LYS A 13 -49.03 16.32 24.60
C LYS A 13 -50.12 15.37 25.14
N GLU A 14 -51.38 15.68 24.89
CA GLU A 14 -52.50 14.81 25.27
C GLU A 14 -52.43 13.43 24.61
N VAL A 15 -52.01 13.36 23.33
CA VAL A 15 -51.83 12.11 22.59
C VAL A 15 -50.68 11.28 23.17
N ILE A 16 -49.57 11.91 23.56
CA ILE A 16 -48.44 11.23 24.23
C ILE A 16 -48.90 10.59 25.54
N GLU A 17 -49.66 11.33 26.34
CA GLU A 17 -50.14 10.87 27.65
C GLU A 17 -51.12 9.70 27.52
N LYS A 18 -52.02 9.75 26.52
CA LYS A 18 -52.96 8.67 26.20
C LYS A 18 -52.29 7.42 25.61
N LEU A 19 -51.17 7.57 24.90
CA LEU A 19 -50.34 6.42 24.48
C LEU A 19 -49.64 5.75 25.66
N LYS A 20 -49.11 6.54 26.62
CA LYS A 20 -48.47 6.01 27.83
C LYS A 20 -49.44 5.25 28.73
N ASN A 21 -50.67 5.75 28.83
CA ASN A 21 -51.71 5.13 29.65
C ASN A 21 -52.47 3.99 28.94
N GLY A 22 -52.04 3.59 27.73
CA GLY A 22 -52.62 2.48 26.97
C GLY A 22 -54.00 2.74 26.35
N ALA A 23 -54.52 3.96 26.46
CA ALA A 23 -55.82 4.35 25.88
C ALA A 23 -55.75 4.52 24.35
N PHE A 24 -54.56 4.80 23.80
CA PHE A 24 -54.29 4.84 22.36
C PHE A 24 -53.33 3.73 21.95
N ILE A 25 -53.49 3.23 20.73
CA ILE A 25 -52.63 2.19 20.15
C ILE A 25 -52.02 2.69 18.84
N ALA A 26 -50.71 2.56 18.70
CA ALA A 26 -49.99 2.79 17.45
C ALA A 26 -49.95 1.50 16.62
N LYS A 27 -50.49 1.51 15.40
CA LYS A 27 -50.45 0.35 14.48
C LYS A 27 -49.81 0.72 13.15
N ALA A 28 -49.06 -0.22 12.57
CA ALA A 28 -48.47 -0.10 11.25
C ALA A 28 -49.56 -0.22 10.18
N GLN A 29 -50.15 0.91 9.80
CA GLN A 29 -51.11 0.99 8.71
C GLN A 29 -50.90 2.31 7.94
N PRO A 30 -50.81 2.28 6.61
CA PRO A 30 -50.65 3.50 5.82
C PRO A 30 -51.92 4.37 5.93
N PRO A 31 -51.80 5.70 6.08
CA PRO A 31 -52.95 6.57 5.90
C PRO A 31 -53.33 6.55 4.43
N SER A 32 -54.57 6.12 4.15
CA SER A 32 -55.28 6.05 2.86
C SER A 32 -54.57 6.61 1.61
N SER A 33 -54.53 5.78 0.55
CA SER A 33 -54.19 6.07 -0.87
C SER A 33 -52.94 6.90 -1.19
N SER A 34 -52.07 7.21 -0.22
CA SER A 34 -50.84 7.97 -0.46
C SER A 34 -49.64 7.03 -0.71
N HIS A 35 -49.09 7.06 -1.93
CA HIS A 35 -48.00 6.18 -2.41
C HIS A 35 -46.58 6.50 -1.88
N GLY A 36 -46.46 7.24 -0.78
CA GLY A 36 -45.15 7.64 -0.25
C GLY A 36 -44.43 6.52 0.49
N LEU A 37 -43.28 6.06 0.00
CA LEU A 37 -42.45 5.01 0.64
C LEU A 37 -42.09 5.31 2.11
N PHE A 38 -41.98 6.60 2.48
CA PHE A 38 -41.65 7.00 3.86
C PHE A 38 -42.72 6.62 4.89
N TRP A 39 -43.98 6.39 4.49
CA TRP A 39 -45.06 5.96 5.38
C TRP A 39 -44.82 4.57 6.00
N GLN A 40 -43.96 3.75 5.39
CA GLN A 40 -43.58 2.44 5.92
C GLN A 40 -42.86 2.53 7.28
N HIS A 41 -42.27 3.70 7.60
CA HIS A 41 -41.56 3.93 8.85
C HIS A 41 -42.41 4.66 9.92
N LEU A 42 -43.72 4.79 9.70
CA LEU A 42 -44.65 5.52 10.55
C LEU A 42 -45.81 4.63 11.01
N LEU A 43 -46.23 4.81 12.26
CA LEU A 43 -47.34 4.10 12.89
C LEU A 43 -48.52 5.07 13.08
N ARG A 44 -49.73 4.68 12.67
CA ARG A 44 -50.93 5.49 12.90
C ARG A 44 -51.46 5.28 14.30
N ILE A 45 -51.87 6.37 14.93
CA ILE A 45 -52.41 6.38 16.29
C ILE A 45 -53.94 6.32 16.21
N LYS A 46 -54.55 5.36 16.90
CA LYS A 46 -56.00 5.21 17.00
C LYS A 46 -56.47 5.09 18.46
N CYS A 47 -57.71 5.52 18.69
CA CYS A 47 -58.41 5.35 19.95
C CYS A 47 -58.95 3.91 20.11
N SER A 48 -59.26 3.49 21.34
CA SER A 48 -59.95 2.23 21.63
C SER A 48 -61.29 2.07 20.89
N SER A 49 -61.90 3.16 20.44
CA SER A 49 -63.11 3.20 19.59
C SER A 49 -62.83 3.09 18.07
N ASP A 50 -61.62 2.70 17.68
CA ASP A 50 -61.15 2.54 16.29
C ASP A 50 -61.09 3.83 15.43
N GLN A 51 -61.25 5.00 16.06
CA GLN A 51 -61.10 6.29 15.39
C GLN A 51 -59.64 6.75 15.32
N TYR A 52 -59.17 7.10 14.12
CA TYR A 52 -57.79 7.57 13.90
C TYR A 52 -57.60 9.03 14.32
N GLN A 53 -56.46 9.31 14.93
CA GLN A 53 -56.03 10.66 15.29
C GLN A 53 -55.17 11.28 14.18
N PRO A 54 -55.15 12.62 14.02
CA PRO A 54 -54.33 13.33 13.03
C PRO A 54 -52.83 13.39 13.42
N PHE A 55 -52.34 12.33 14.04
CA PHE A 55 -50.98 12.17 14.53
C PHE A 55 -50.44 10.77 14.17
N VAL A 56 -49.16 10.69 13.89
CA VAL A 56 -48.43 9.45 13.61
C VAL A 56 -47.18 9.38 14.47
N GLN A 57 -46.78 8.16 14.85
CA GLN A 57 -45.57 7.91 15.61
C GLN A 57 -44.47 7.40 14.68
N CYS A 58 -43.26 7.93 14.80
CA CYS A 58 -42.10 7.44 14.06
C CYS A 58 -41.63 6.09 14.62
N GLY A 59 -41.54 5.06 13.78
CA GLY A 59 -41.05 3.73 14.20
C GLY A 59 -39.54 3.67 14.47
N LEU A 60 -38.78 4.70 14.10
CA LEU A 60 -37.32 4.76 14.27
C LEU A 60 -36.90 5.45 15.58
N CYS A 61 -37.61 6.51 15.99
CA CYS A 61 -37.27 7.32 17.17
C CYS A 61 -38.42 7.51 18.17
N ASN A 62 -39.61 6.98 17.88
CA ASN A 62 -40.83 7.12 18.67
C ASN A 62 -41.38 8.55 18.84
N ASP A 63 -40.89 9.53 18.07
CA ASP A 63 -41.46 10.89 18.08
C ASP A 63 -42.84 10.92 17.41
N ILE A 64 -43.71 11.83 17.88
CA ILE A 64 -45.09 11.98 17.38
C ILE A 64 -45.17 13.19 16.45
N LEU A 65 -45.65 12.96 15.24
CA LEU A 65 -45.75 13.97 14.18
C LEU A 65 -47.22 14.22 13.85
N SER A 66 -47.62 15.48 13.75
CA SER A 66 -48.95 15.87 13.29
C SER A 66 -49.01 15.93 11.77
N TYR A 67 -50.09 15.46 11.16
CA TYR A 67 -50.39 15.74 9.76
C TYR A 67 -51.79 16.35 9.65
N SER A 68 -51.88 17.49 8.98
CA SER A 68 -53.15 18.13 8.63
C SER A 68 -53.23 18.32 7.13
N ILE A 69 -54.45 18.36 6.59
CA ILE A 69 -54.71 18.61 5.16
C ILE A 69 -54.10 19.97 4.73
N SER A 70 -53.93 20.92 5.67
CA SER A 70 -53.37 22.25 5.41
C SER A 70 -51.85 22.34 5.35
N ASN A 71 -51.11 21.43 6.01
CA ASN A 71 -49.65 21.56 6.21
C ASN A 71 -48.80 20.55 5.42
N GLY A 72 -49.45 19.74 4.58
CA GLY A 72 -48.78 18.73 3.76
C GLY A 72 -48.03 17.66 4.55
N THR A 73 -47.28 16.81 3.84
CA THR A 73 -46.50 15.69 4.42
C THR A 73 -44.98 15.92 4.38
N SER A 74 -44.54 17.12 4.00
CA SER A 74 -43.12 17.46 3.77
C SER A 74 -42.28 17.44 5.04
N THR A 75 -42.81 17.96 6.16
CA THR A 75 -42.17 17.93 7.47
C THR A 75 -41.96 16.51 7.98
N ILE A 76 -42.93 15.64 7.72
CA ILE A 76 -42.90 14.22 8.10
C ILE A 76 -41.88 13.47 7.25
N SER A 77 -41.89 13.69 5.94
CA SER A 77 -40.91 13.10 5.02
C SER A 77 -39.48 13.49 5.37
N TYR A 78 -39.24 14.78 5.67
CA TYR A 78 -37.94 15.29 6.09
C TYR A 78 -37.47 14.67 7.41
N HIS A 79 -38.37 14.53 8.39
CA HIS A 79 -38.06 13.84 9.65
C HIS A 79 -37.65 12.38 9.39
N VAL A 80 -38.43 11.61 8.62
CA VAL A 80 -38.15 10.19 8.36
C VAL A 80 -36.80 10.01 7.66
N LYS A 81 -36.47 10.85 6.67
CA LYS A 81 -35.18 10.79 5.97
C LYS A 81 -34.01 10.99 6.93
N ASN A 82 -34.04 12.06 7.73
CA ASN A 82 -32.98 12.35 8.70
C ASN A 82 -32.89 11.30 9.81
N CYS A 83 -34.03 10.74 10.22
CA CYS A 83 -34.08 9.70 11.23
C CYS A 83 -33.51 8.38 10.72
N LEU A 84 -33.73 8.05 9.45
CA LEU A 84 -33.16 6.87 8.79
C LEU A 84 -31.64 7.00 8.63
N GLU A 85 -31.15 8.18 8.23
CA GLU A 85 -29.71 8.46 8.15
C GLU A 85 -29.03 8.33 9.52
N LYS A 86 -29.63 8.89 10.59
CA LYS A 86 -29.13 8.71 11.96
C LYS A 86 -29.17 7.27 12.43
N SER A 87 -30.25 6.54 12.11
CA SER A 87 -30.35 5.11 12.43
C SER A 87 -29.30 4.27 11.70
N ASN A 88 -28.97 4.61 10.44
CA ASN A 88 -27.95 3.91 9.67
C ASN A 88 -26.53 4.24 10.18
N GLN A 89 -26.28 5.48 10.62
CA GLN A 89 -25.03 5.84 11.31
C GLN A 89 -24.87 5.09 12.64
N LEU A 90 -25.95 4.91 13.41
CA LEU A 90 -25.93 4.11 14.65
C LEU A 90 -25.72 2.62 14.38
N LYS A 91 -26.31 2.06 13.32
CA LYS A 91 -26.08 0.65 12.91
C LYS A 91 -24.64 0.41 12.47
N ASN A 92 -24.02 1.35 11.77
CA ASN A 92 -22.60 1.27 11.41
C ASN A 92 -21.66 1.43 12.62
N ASN A 93 -22.12 2.06 13.70
CA ASN A 93 -21.34 2.19 14.94
C ASN A 93 -21.56 1.05 15.95
N ASN A 94 -22.58 0.22 15.74
CA ASN A 94 -22.99 -0.87 16.62
C ASN A 94 -22.84 -2.25 15.95
N THR A 95 -21.75 -2.49 15.24
CA THR A 95 -21.41 -3.86 14.86
C THR A 95 -21.11 -4.68 16.12
N LEU A 96 -21.65 -5.89 16.18
CA LEU A 96 -21.37 -6.88 17.23
C LEU A 96 -19.86 -7.07 17.41
N ASP A 97 -19.10 -6.93 16.33
CA ASP A 97 -17.63 -6.91 16.31
C ASP A 97 -17.03 -5.84 17.23
N LYS A 98 -17.62 -4.65 17.30
CA LYS A 98 -17.12 -3.59 18.19
C LYS A 98 -17.44 -3.89 19.65
N TYR A 99 -18.55 -4.58 19.94
CA TYR A 99 -18.93 -4.98 21.31
C TYR A 99 -18.09 -6.17 21.80
N LEU A 100 -17.82 -7.15 20.93
CA LEU A 100 -16.93 -8.28 21.17
C LEU A 100 -15.46 -7.85 21.27
N ASN A 101 -15.05 -6.82 20.53
CA ASN A 101 -13.71 -6.22 20.65
C ASN A 101 -13.57 -5.30 21.88
N LYS A 102 -14.66 -4.71 22.39
CA LYS A 102 -14.63 -3.85 23.57
C LYS A 102 -14.33 -4.61 24.86
N SER A 103 -14.67 -5.91 24.92
CA SER A 103 -14.38 -6.76 26.08
C SER A 103 -12.89 -7.03 26.31
N ASN A 104 -12.02 -6.71 25.35
CA ASN A 104 -10.57 -6.87 25.48
C ASN A 104 -9.79 -5.54 25.57
N GLU A 105 -10.46 -4.38 25.50
CA GLU A 105 -9.78 -3.09 25.69
C GLU A 105 -9.65 -2.77 27.18
N VAL A 106 -8.43 -2.90 27.71
CA VAL A 106 -8.10 -2.44 29.06
C VAL A 106 -8.26 -0.92 29.13
N SER A 107 -9.31 -0.47 29.83
CA SER A 107 -9.59 0.94 30.07
C SER A 107 -8.65 1.50 31.14
N VAL A 108 -7.58 2.18 30.71
CA VAL A 108 -6.68 2.93 31.61
C VAL A 108 -7.36 4.21 32.12
N SER A 109 -7.27 4.48 33.43
CA SER A 109 -7.84 5.67 34.08
C SER A 109 -7.34 6.98 33.44
N PRO A 110 -8.16 8.05 33.39
CA PRO A 110 -7.70 9.37 32.93
C PRO A 110 -6.45 9.89 33.66
N ASP A 111 -6.34 9.63 34.97
CA ASP A 111 -5.20 10.07 35.78
C ASP A 111 -3.91 9.32 35.42
N ASP A 112 -4.02 8.02 35.14
CA ASP A 112 -2.89 7.21 34.67
C ASP A 112 -2.44 7.63 33.26
N LYS A 113 -3.39 7.93 32.36
CA LYS A 113 -3.08 8.48 31.03
C LYS A 113 -2.36 9.83 31.12
N ARG A 114 -2.78 10.69 32.04
CA ARG A 114 -2.12 11.97 32.31
C ARG A 114 -0.70 11.75 32.84
N SER A 115 -0.51 10.79 33.73
CA SER A 115 0.80 10.44 34.30
C SER A 115 1.77 9.95 33.23
N ILE A 116 1.33 9.07 32.32
CA ILE A 116 2.12 8.61 31.17
C ILE A 116 2.47 9.78 30.25
N THR A 117 1.52 10.69 29.98
CA THR A 117 1.75 11.87 29.14
C THR A 117 2.86 12.77 29.71
N ILE A 118 2.84 13.00 31.03
CA ILE A 118 3.88 13.77 31.73
C ILE A 118 5.23 13.06 31.64
N ALA A 119 5.27 11.74 31.82
CA ALA A 119 6.49 10.95 31.71
C ALA A 119 7.10 11.03 30.30
N CYS A 120 6.28 10.89 29.25
CA CYS A 120 6.71 11.06 27.86
C CYS A 120 7.22 12.48 27.58
N ALA A 121 6.55 13.51 28.11
CA ALA A 121 6.98 14.90 27.96
C ALA A 121 8.35 15.14 28.61
N LYS A 122 8.56 14.61 29.83
CA LYS A 122 9.86 14.66 30.51
C LYS A 122 10.94 13.92 29.74
N PHE A 123 10.67 12.71 29.24
CA PHE A 123 11.60 11.96 28.39
C PHE A 123 12.03 12.76 27.16
N CYS A 124 11.07 13.31 26.41
CA CYS A 124 11.39 14.10 25.21
C CYS A 124 12.14 15.40 25.55
N ALA A 125 11.79 16.09 26.63
CA ALA A 125 12.39 17.37 26.99
C ALA A 125 13.79 17.23 27.61
N LEU A 126 13.95 16.32 28.57
CA LEU A 126 15.22 16.12 29.29
C LEU A 126 16.26 15.46 28.38
N ASP A 127 15.86 14.44 27.61
CA ASP A 127 16.77 13.74 26.70
C ASP A 127 16.77 14.35 25.30
N MET A 128 15.99 15.43 25.10
CA MET A 128 15.91 16.20 23.84
C MET A 128 15.68 15.27 22.63
N ARG A 129 14.66 14.41 22.76
CA ARG A 129 14.24 13.44 21.74
C ARG A 129 13.07 13.98 20.94
N SER A 130 12.95 13.54 19.68
CA SER A 130 11.78 13.87 18.84
C SER A 130 10.50 13.34 19.48
N PHE A 131 9.41 14.13 19.45
CA PHE A 131 8.11 13.69 19.96
C PHE A 131 7.57 12.45 19.24
N ASN A 132 8.00 12.19 18.00
CA ASN A 132 7.57 11.00 17.26
C ASN A 132 8.15 9.69 17.82
N ILE A 133 9.14 9.75 18.72
CA ILE A 133 9.77 8.55 19.30
C ILE A 133 8.76 7.66 20.04
N VAL A 134 7.77 8.26 20.71
CA VAL A 134 6.79 7.52 21.53
C VAL A 134 5.80 6.71 20.68
N LYS A 135 5.72 6.99 19.38
CA LYS A 135 4.92 6.24 18.40
C LYS A 135 5.74 5.15 17.70
N GLY A 136 7.06 5.09 17.93
CA GLY A 136 7.94 4.15 17.24
C GLY A 136 7.73 2.72 17.73
N PRO A 137 7.72 1.71 16.85
CA PRO A 137 7.48 0.31 17.23
C PRO A 137 8.54 -0.25 18.20
N GLY A 138 9.79 0.21 18.08
CA GLY A 138 10.85 -0.17 19.03
C GLY A 138 10.61 0.36 20.44
N PHE A 139 10.09 1.60 20.56
CA PHE A 139 9.75 2.19 21.86
C PHE A 139 8.54 1.48 22.49
N THR A 140 7.50 1.20 21.71
CA THR A 140 6.32 0.48 22.21
C THR A 140 6.66 -0.93 22.67
N ASN A 141 7.53 -1.65 21.94
CA ASN A 141 7.97 -2.99 22.33
C ASN A 141 8.81 -2.97 23.62
N LEU A 142 9.68 -1.96 23.79
CA LEU A 142 10.42 -1.75 25.02
C LEU A 142 9.47 -1.50 26.19
N CYS A 143 8.51 -0.58 26.05
CA CYS A 143 7.49 -0.33 27.07
C CYS A 143 6.72 -1.59 27.43
N GLN A 144 6.29 -2.38 26.45
CA GLN A 144 5.59 -3.65 26.69
C GLN A 144 6.46 -4.63 27.48
N SER A 145 7.75 -4.72 27.17
CA SER A 145 8.70 -5.59 27.89
C SER A 145 8.85 -5.17 29.34
N LEU A 146 8.94 -3.86 29.59
CA LEU A 146 9.00 -3.29 30.95
C LEU A 146 7.69 -3.54 31.73
N ILE A 147 6.54 -3.42 31.07
CA ILE A 147 5.23 -3.72 31.67
C ILE A 147 5.14 -5.21 32.05
N ASN A 148 5.58 -6.11 31.17
CA ASN A 148 5.58 -7.55 31.45
C ASN A 148 6.44 -7.89 32.66
N LEU A 149 7.62 -7.28 32.78
CA LEU A 149 8.49 -7.42 33.96
C LEU A 149 7.84 -6.82 35.21
N GLY A 150 7.20 -5.65 35.08
CA GLY A 150 6.41 -5.03 36.13
C GLY A 150 5.28 -5.93 36.65
N TYR A 151 4.59 -6.62 35.75
CA TYR A 151 3.55 -7.60 36.08
C TYR A 151 4.13 -8.84 36.77
N GLN A 152 5.25 -9.38 36.26
CA GLN A 152 5.85 -10.60 36.79
C GLN A 152 6.47 -10.42 38.19
N TYR A 153 7.15 -9.30 38.43
CA TYR A 153 7.92 -9.09 39.66
C TYR A 153 7.24 -8.13 40.65
N GLY A 154 6.29 -7.31 40.20
CA GLY A 154 5.60 -6.31 41.00
C GLY A 154 6.45 -5.06 41.29
N VAL A 155 5.77 -3.92 41.48
CA VAL A 155 6.41 -2.60 41.69
C VAL A 155 7.30 -2.59 42.94
N ALA A 156 6.94 -3.32 44.00
CA ALA A 156 7.71 -3.35 45.24
C ALA A 156 9.11 -3.99 45.10
N LYS A 157 9.29 -4.93 44.15
CA LYS A 157 10.60 -5.57 43.90
C LYS A 157 11.45 -4.81 42.87
N LEU A 158 10.82 -3.98 42.04
CA LEU A 158 11.46 -3.17 40.99
C LEU A 158 11.67 -1.69 41.39
N GLY A 159 11.02 -1.24 42.48
CA GLY A 159 10.79 0.18 42.80
C GLY A 159 11.82 0.89 43.68
N ALA A 160 12.84 0.20 44.21
CA ALA A 160 14.05 0.84 44.77
C ALA A 160 15.14 0.88 43.69
N PRO A 161 16.24 1.68 43.79
CA PRO A 161 17.04 2.19 42.65
C PRO A 161 17.77 1.07 41.89
N THR A 162 16.97 0.35 41.10
CA THR A 162 17.31 -0.76 40.21
C THR A 162 17.19 -0.27 38.77
N SER A 163 16.95 1.04 38.57
CA SER A 163 17.00 1.68 37.26
C SER A 163 18.38 1.53 36.60
N THR A 164 19.44 1.35 37.40
CA THR A 164 20.79 1.01 36.95
C THR A 164 21.00 -0.47 36.65
N LEU A 165 20.14 -1.39 37.14
CA LEU A 165 20.29 -2.83 36.92
C LEU A 165 19.39 -3.36 35.79
N LEU A 166 18.19 -2.77 35.62
CA LEU A 166 17.20 -3.23 34.65
C LEU A 166 17.55 -2.81 33.21
N LEU A 167 17.99 -1.56 33.03
CA LEU A 167 18.41 -1.06 31.73
C LEU A 167 19.89 -1.38 31.52
N PRO A 168 20.27 -2.01 30.40
CA PRO A 168 21.66 -2.35 30.12
C PRO A 168 22.48 -1.09 29.78
N ASP A 169 23.78 -1.17 30.06
CA ASP A 169 24.77 -0.18 29.59
C ASP A 169 24.75 -0.04 28.05
N PRO A 170 24.94 1.17 27.48
CA PRO A 170 24.99 1.39 26.02
C PRO A 170 25.92 0.45 25.26
N THR A 171 27.03 0.01 25.87
CA THR A 171 27.97 -0.95 25.27
C THR A 171 27.32 -2.32 25.09
N ASN A 172 26.53 -2.77 26.05
CA ASN A 172 25.79 -4.03 25.95
C ASN A 172 24.68 -3.95 24.91
N ILE A 173 24.03 -2.78 24.77
CA ILE A 173 23.07 -2.52 23.68
C ILE A 173 23.79 -2.65 22.32
N SER A 174 24.93 -2.00 22.15
CA SER A 174 25.73 -2.09 20.92
C SER A 174 26.12 -3.53 20.56
N ARG A 175 26.63 -4.30 21.53
CA ARG A 175 26.99 -5.72 21.31
C ARG A 175 25.76 -6.57 20.96
N THR A 176 24.64 -6.30 21.61
CA THR A 176 23.38 -7.03 21.38
C THR A 176 22.84 -6.74 19.98
N ILE A 177 22.92 -5.50 19.51
CA ILE A 177 22.55 -5.12 18.14
C ILE A 177 23.36 -5.91 17.11
N SER A 178 24.69 -5.96 17.26
CA SER A 178 25.53 -6.73 16.34
C SER A 178 25.23 -8.23 16.37
N ARG A 179 24.93 -8.79 17.55
CA ARG A 179 24.51 -10.19 17.67
C ARG A 179 23.20 -10.47 16.93
N ILE A 180 22.16 -9.66 17.16
CA ILE A 180 20.86 -9.82 16.50
C ILE A 180 20.98 -9.62 14.99
N SER A 181 21.75 -8.62 14.54
CA SER A 181 22.04 -8.39 13.13
C SER A 181 22.70 -9.61 12.47
N ASN A 182 23.67 -10.24 13.13
CA ASN A 182 24.30 -11.46 12.64
C ASN A 182 23.31 -12.64 12.53
N ASP A 183 22.43 -12.81 13.51
CA ASP A 183 21.37 -13.83 13.45
C ASP A 183 20.44 -13.58 12.26
N TYR A 184 20.05 -12.33 12.00
CA TYR A 184 19.25 -11.96 10.84
C TYR A 184 19.98 -12.25 9.53
N ARG A 185 21.27 -11.92 9.43
CA ARG A 185 22.09 -12.24 8.24
C ARG A 185 22.16 -13.73 7.98
N ASN A 186 22.33 -14.55 9.01
CA ASN A 186 22.39 -16.00 8.87
C ASN A 186 21.06 -16.57 8.36
N LYS A 187 19.94 -16.18 8.97
CA LYS A 187 18.60 -16.57 8.49
C LYS A 187 18.35 -16.16 7.04
N LEU A 188 18.68 -14.91 6.70
CA LEU A 188 18.53 -14.38 5.34
C LEU A 188 19.43 -15.09 4.35
N LYS A 189 20.68 -15.38 4.72
CA LYS A 189 21.59 -16.15 3.88
C LYS A 189 20.99 -17.51 3.57
N ASP A 190 20.49 -18.23 4.57
CA ASP A 190 19.91 -19.56 4.36
C ASP A 190 18.67 -19.50 3.45
N SER A 191 17.81 -18.49 3.64
CA SER A 191 16.61 -18.29 2.82
C SER A 191 16.92 -17.82 1.40
N MET A 192 17.86 -16.90 1.22
CA MET A 192 18.11 -16.23 -0.06
C MET A 192 19.17 -16.94 -0.90
N MET A 193 20.04 -17.79 -0.34
CA MET A 193 21.15 -18.36 -1.09
C MET A 193 20.70 -19.26 -2.25
N VAL A 194 19.57 -19.92 -2.13
CA VAL A 194 19.00 -20.70 -3.24
C VAL A 194 18.57 -19.77 -4.37
N ASP A 195 17.81 -18.72 -4.04
CA ASP A 195 17.32 -17.75 -5.01
C ASP A 195 18.45 -16.92 -5.63
N LEU A 196 19.43 -16.49 -4.84
CA LEU A 196 20.60 -15.73 -5.32
C LEU A 196 21.52 -16.56 -6.22
N LYS A 197 21.53 -17.89 -6.07
CA LYS A 197 22.22 -18.78 -7.02
C LYS A 197 21.43 -18.97 -8.30
N ALA A 198 20.10 -18.96 -8.22
CA ALA A 198 19.20 -19.10 -9.36
C ALA A 198 19.09 -17.80 -10.18
N VAL A 199 19.12 -16.64 -9.53
CA VAL A 199 19.03 -15.32 -10.15
C VAL A 199 20.39 -14.92 -10.72
N ARG A 200 20.43 -14.62 -12.02
CA ARG A 200 21.67 -14.29 -12.74
C ARG A 200 21.87 -12.80 -12.99
N LEU A 201 20.88 -11.97 -12.70
CA LEU A 201 20.96 -10.51 -12.75
C LEU A 201 20.51 -9.95 -11.40
N ILE A 202 21.40 -9.22 -10.73
CA ILE A 202 21.13 -8.56 -9.45
C ILE A 202 21.32 -7.07 -9.64
N GLY A 203 20.29 -6.28 -9.33
CA GLY A 203 20.38 -4.84 -9.26
C GLY A 203 20.82 -4.39 -7.87
N ILE A 204 21.85 -3.55 -7.80
CA ILE A 204 22.26 -2.89 -6.56
C ILE A 204 22.19 -1.39 -6.80
N SER A 205 21.32 -0.70 -6.06
CA SER A 205 21.31 0.76 -6.05
C SER A 205 22.43 1.28 -5.15
N SER A 206 23.28 2.14 -5.69
CA SER A 206 24.25 2.92 -4.92
C SER A 206 23.84 4.38 -4.95
N ASP A 207 24.13 5.10 -3.88
CA ASP A 207 23.67 6.46 -3.69
C ASP A 207 24.73 7.32 -2.98
N TYR A 208 24.87 8.56 -3.43
CA TYR A 208 25.90 9.50 -2.99
C TYR A 208 25.32 10.90 -2.86
N TRP A 209 25.28 11.45 -1.64
CA TRP A 209 24.87 12.82 -1.39
C TRP A 209 25.93 13.62 -0.60
N LYS A 210 25.95 14.93 -0.81
CA LYS A 210 26.67 15.89 0.04
C LYS A 210 25.66 16.66 0.87
N ASN A 211 25.84 16.67 2.18
CA ASN A 211 24.95 17.38 3.08
C ASN A 211 25.37 18.86 3.16
N SER A 212 24.94 19.66 2.18
CA SER A 212 25.03 21.12 2.23
C SER A 212 23.82 21.65 3.00
N GLY A 213 24.05 22.15 4.22
CA GLY A 213 23.01 22.73 5.07
C GLY A 213 22.21 23.81 4.33
N THR A 214 20.89 23.74 4.40
CA THR A 214 19.98 24.62 3.66
C THR A 214 19.25 25.58 4.59
N ASN A 215 19.70 26.83 4.59
CA ASN A 215 18.87 28.04 4.76
C ASN A 215 19.61 29.28 4.22
N LEU A 216 20.07 29.20 2.98
CA LEU A 216 21.02 30.19 2.43
C LEU A 216 20.42 31.59 2.22
N LEU A 217 19.12 31.72 1.90
CA LEU A 217 18.56 33.03 1.52
C LEU A 217 18.35 33.98 2.71
N LEU A 218 17.90 33.45 3.85
CA LEU A 218 17.74 34.22 5.10
C LEU A 218 19.10 34.52 5.74
N GLU A 219 20.05 33.58 5.66
CA GLU A 219 21.41 33.75 6.16
C GLU A 219 22.23 34.73 5.30
N ARG A 220 21.89 34.90 4.02
CA ARG A 220 22.59 35.80 3.06
C ARG A 220 21.92 37.16 2.86
N ASN A 221 20.81 37.46 3.55
CA ASN A 221 20.05 38.71 3.40
C ASN A 221 19.57 38.97 1.96
N GLU A 222 19.20 37.91 1.24
CA GLU A 222 18.83 37.91 -0.18
C GLU A 222 17.30 37.96 -0.41
N ALA A 223 16.52 38.33 0.61
CA ALA A 223 15.06 38.32 0.55
C ALA A 223 14.44 39.29 -0.50
N HIS A 224 15.23 40.25 -0.99
CA HIS A 224 14.81 41.19 -2.04
C HIS A 224 14.50 40.50 -3.39
N TYR A 225 15.07 39.31 -3.67
CA TYR A 225 14.73 38.52 -4.86
C TYR A 225 13.28 38.01 -4.89
N LEU A 226 12.56 38.06 -3.76
CA LEU A 226 11.16 37.62 -3.68
C LEU A 226 10.14 38.69 -4.11
N GLN A 227 10.58 39.94 -4.33
CA GLN A 227 9.68 41.08 -4.54
C GLN A 227 8.96 41.05 -5.91
N ASP A 228 9.60 40.50 -6.95
CA ASP A 228 9.10 40.52 -8.34
C ASP A 228 8.67 39.14 -8.88
N ILE A 229 8.27 38.21 -7.99
CA ILE A 229 7.87 36.87 -8.42
C ILE A 229 6.51 36.91 -9.13
N ASN A 230 6.50 36.59 -10.42
CA ASN A 230 5.28 36.37 -11.18
C ASN A 230 4.56 35.10 -10.68
N ARG A 231 3.57 35.29 -9.80
CA ARG A 231 2.78 34.20 -9.20
C ARG A 231 2.04 33.34 -10.22
N LYS A 232 1.65 33.89 -11.38
CA LYS A 232 0.98 33.13 -12.43
C LYS A 232 1.95 32.13 -13.06
N LEU A 233 3.13 32.61 -13.45
CA LEU A 233 4.19 31.76 -14.00
C LEU A 233 4.60 30.66 -13.01
N VAL A 234 4.73 30.98 -11.72
CA VAL A 234 5.03 29.97 -10.69
C VAL A 234 3.98 28.86 -10.64
N LYS A 235 2.68 29.21 -10.69
CA LYS A 235 1.60 28.22 -10.73
C LYS A 235 1.62 27.39 -12.01
N ASP A 236 1.93 27.99 -13.15
CA ASP A 236 2.02 27.27 -14.41
C ASP A 236 3.20 26.29 -14.42
N VAL A 237 4.34 26.68 -13.85
CA VAL A 237 5.50 25.81 -13.63
C VAL A 237 5.20 24.69 -12.64
N GLU A 238 4.52 24.99 -11.52
CA GLU A 238 4.08 23.98 -10.55
C GLU A 238 3.17 22.94 -11.20
N LYS A 239 2.19 23.40 -12.00
CA LYS A 239 1.28 22.52 -12.75
C LYS A 239 2.06 21.64 -13.74
N PHE A 240 3.03 22.19 -14.45
CA PHE A 240 3.90 21.42 -15.34
C PHE A 240 4.73 20.36 -14.59
N LEU A 241 5.37 20.76 -13.48
CA LEU A 241 6.19 19.86 -12.66
C LEU A 241 5.38 18.81 -11.87
N SER A 242 4.07 18.99 -11.73
CA SER A 242 3.21 18.00 -11.07
C SER A 242 3.29 16.62 -11.73
N LEU A 243 3.48 16.56 -13.05
CA LEU A 243 3.65 15.30 -13.77
C LEU A 243 4.98 14.62 -13.43
N PHE A 244 6.05 15.42 -13.29
CA PHE A 244 7.38 14.95 -12.88
C PHE A 244 7.38 14.44 -11.45
N LYS A 245 6.59 15.07 -10.56
CA LYS A 245 6.38 14.59 -9.20
C LYS A 245 5.75 13.20 -9.20
N VAL A 246 4.66 12.99 -9.95
CA VAL A 246 4.00 11.68 -10.03
C VAL A 246 4.94 10.64 -10.64
N ALA A 247 5.69 11.00 -11.69
CA ALA A 247 6.69 10.11 -12.30
C ALA A 247 7.77 9.71 -11.28
N SER A 248 8.29 10.68 -10.53
CA SER A 248 9.31 10.46 -9.49
C SER A 248 8.78 9.56 -8.37
N GLU A 249 7.56 9.77 -7.88
CA GLU A 249 6.93 8.93 -6.85
C GLU A 249 6.76 7.48 -7.32
N GLN A 250 6.35 7.26 -8.57
CA GLN A 250 6.20 5.91 -9.11
C GLN A 250 7.54 5.22 -9.40
N LEU A 251 8.51 5.93 -9.96
CA LEU A 251 9.83 5.38 -10.26
C LEU A 251 10.66 5.09 -9.00
N SER A 252 10.37 5.81 -7.91
CA SER A 252 10.99 5.65 -6.59
C SER A 252 10.29 4.63 -5.69
N ALA A 253 9.22 3.97 -6.14
CA ALA A 253 8.54 2.94 -5.38
C ALA A 253 9.46 1.75 -5.09
N ASP A 254 9.32 1.16 -3.89
CA ASP A 254 10.17 0.07 -3.37
C ASP A 254 9.40 -1.22 -3.08
N THR A 255 8.08 -1.20 -3.19
CA THR A 255 7.21 -2.37 -2.95
C THR A 255 6.70 -3.02 -4.23
N SER A 256 7.05 -2.47 -5.39
CA SER A 256 6.61 -2.94 -6.70
C SER A 256 7.70 -2.71 -7.74
N PRO A 257 7.80 -3.52 -8.80
CA PRO A 257 8.73 -3.27 -9.89
C PRO A 257 8.56 -1.88 -10.50
N THR A 258 9.67 -1.20 -10.82
CA THR A 258 9.61 0.15 -11.42
C THR A 258 10.39 0.28 -12.72
N LEU A 259 11.33 -0.62 -13.03
CA LEU A 259 12.18 -0.50 -14.22
C LEU A 259 11.39 -0.47 -15.54
N HIS A 260 10.32 -1.26 -15.63
CA HIS A 260 9.40 -1.29 -16.78
C HIS A 260 8.63 0.02 -17.00
N LEU A 261 8.58 0.90 -16.00
CA LEU A 261 7.91 2.19 -16.09
C LEU A 261 8.81 3.29 -16.65
N VAL A 262 10.13 3.08 -16.73
CA VAL A 262 11.11 4.10 -17.14
C VAL A 262 10.85 4.57 -18.58
N VAL A 263 10.71 3.64 -19.54
CA VAL A 263 10.47 3.99 -20.95
C VAL A 263 9.12 4.71 -21.13
N PRO A 264 7.99 4.19 -20.62
CA PRO A 264 6.72 4.90 -20.68
C PRO A 264 6.77 6.31 -20.07
N TRP A 265 7.40 6.46 -18.90
CA TRP A 265 7.51 7.77 -18.25
C TRP A 265 8.41 8.72 -19.00
N PHE A 266 9.55 8.27 -19.54
CA PHE A 266 10.44 9.11 -20.34
C PHE A 266 9.69 9.73 -21.52
N TRP A 267 8.99 8.92 -22.31
CA TRP A 267 8.23 9.42 -23.46
C TRP A 267 7.03 10.28 -23.05
N LYS A 268 6.37 9.96 -21.95
CA LYS A 268 5.25 10.77 -21.41
C LYS A 268 5.72 12.14 -20.92
N LEU A 269 6.87 12.21 -20.25
CA LEU A 269 7.48 13.47 -19.81
C LEU A 269 7.95 14.27 -21.02
N LYS A 270 8.59 13.63 -22.00
CA LYS A 270 9.00 14.27 -23.25
C LYS A 270 7.81 14.87 -24.01
N ALA A 271 6.71 14.14 -24.11
CA ALA A 271 5.47 14.64 -24.71
C ALA A 271 4.90 15.85 -23.96
N SER A 272 5.05 15.92 -22.64
CA SER A 272 4.61 17.06 -21.84
C SER A 272 5.45 18.33 -22.05
N CYS A 273 6.68 18.18 -22.56
CA CYS A 273 7.57 19.28 -22.89
C CYS A 273 7.30 19.90 -24.27
N ILE A 274 6.37 19.36 -25.06
CA ILE A 274 6.00 19.96 -26.35
C ILE A 274 5.42 21.36 -26.09
N PRO A 275 5.94 22.41 -26.76
CA PRO A 275 5.44 23.77 -26.59
C PRO A 275 3.96 23.89 -26.97
N ASN A 276 3.18 24.62 -26.15
CA ASN A 276 1.79 24.92 -26.45
C ASN A 276 1.62 26.41 -26.78
N GLN A 277 0.68 26.74 -27.67
CA GLN A 277 0.36 28.12 -28.03
C GLN A 277 -0.27 28.90 -26.88
N ASP A 278 -0.95 28.21 -25.96
CA ASP A 278 -1.56 28.81 -24.77
C ASP A 278 -0.54 29.14 -23.67
N ASP A 279 0.67 28.59 -23.74
CA ASP A 279 1.70 28.75 -22.73
C ASP A 279 2.46 30.06 -22.90
N SER A 280 2.88 30.67 -21.78
CA SER A 280 3.76 31.84 -21.82
C SER A 280 5.10 31.51 -22.50
N LEU A 281 5.72 32.52 -23.15
CA LEU A 281 7.03 32.37 -23.79
C LEU A 281 8.08 31.78 -22.83
N LEU A 282 8.10 32.23 -21.58
CA LEU A 282 9.03 31.74 -20.56
C LEU A 282 8.78 30.26 -20.22
N LEU A 283 7.52 29.84 -20.14
CA LEU A 283 7.18 28.44 -19.87
C LEU A 283 7.56 27.53 -21.04
N ASN A 284 7.36 27.98 -22.27
CA ASN A 284 7.80 27.25 -23.46
C ASN A 284 9.33 27.13 -23.52
N GLN A 285 10.06 28.20 -23.17
CA GLN A 285 11.53 28.14 -23.03
C GLN A 285 11.95 27.15 -21.94
N PHE A 286 11.27 27.16 -20.79
CA PHE A 286 11.52 26.23 -19.70
C PHE A 286 11.26 24.78 -20.11
N LYS A 287 10.15 24.49 -20.79
CA LYS A 287 9.83 23.16 -21.33
C LYS A 287 10.89 22.66 -22.30
N ASN A 288 11.36 23.51 -23.21
CA ASN A 288 12.45 23.16 -24.14
C ASN A 288 13.74 22.84 -23.39
N ALA A 289 14.10 23.63 -22.38
CA ALA A 289 15.28 23.37 -21.54
C ALA A 289 15.14 22.03 -20.80
N VAL A 290 13.97 21.72 -20.25
CA VAL A 290 13.68 20.44 -19.59
C VAL A 290 13.73 19.27 -20.59
N SER A 291 13.21 19.45 -21.81
CA SER A 291 13.31 18.43 -22.87
C SER A 291 14.76 18.10 -23.20
N ASN A 292 15.60 19.13 -23.39
CA ASN A 292 17.03 18.95 -23.67
C ASN A 292 17.75 18.29 -22.49
N MET A 293 17.38 18.64 -21.26
CA MET A 293 17.92 18.01 -20.06
C MET A 293 17.53 16.54 -19.96
N LEU A 294 16.31 16.16 -20.33
CA LEU A 294 15.89 14.75 -20.38
C LEU A 294 16.73 13.97 -21.39
N ASP A 295 16.98 14.53 -22.57
CA ASP A 295 17.79 13.87 -23.61
C ASP A 295 19.27 13.74 -23.20
N ASP A 296 19.82 14.72 -22.48
CA ASP A 296 21.21 14.70 -21.98
C ASP A 296 21.38 13.77 -20.77
N LYS A 297 20.42 13.74 -19.84
CA LYS A 297 20.57 13.06 -18.54
C LYS A 297 19.98 11.66 -18.49
N VAL A 298 18.99 11.33 -19.32
CA VAL A 298 18.30 10.03 -19.27
C VAL A 298 18.79 9.15 -20.40
N HIS A 299 19.68 8.22 -20.07
CA HIS A 299 20.19 7.24 -21.02
C HIS A 299 19.38 5.94 -20.95
N LEU A 300 18.48 5.76 -21.91
CA LEU A 300 17.71 4.53 -22.05
C LEU A 300 18.56 3.42 -22.66
N THR A 301 18.83 2.39 -21.87
CA THR A 301 19.51 1.15 -22.31
C THR A 301 18.52 0.07 -22.77
N SER A 302 19.02 -0.96 -23.45
CA SER A 302 18.22 -2.13 -23.88
C SER A 302 17.46 -2.77 -22.71
N LEU A 303 18.04 -2.82 -21.51
CA LEU A 303 17.39 -3.37 -20.31
C LEU A 303 16.08 -2.65 -19.95
N HIS A 304 15.99 -1.34 -20.15
CA HIS A 304 14.75 -0.58 -19.90
C HIS A 304 13.64 -0.99 -20.87
N TYR A 305 13.99 -1.18 -22.15
CA TYR A 305 13.06 -1.64 -23.17
C TYR A 305 12.64 -3.09 -22.97
N ILE A 306 13.58 -3.95 -22.56
CA ILE A 306 13.29 -5.34 -22.22
C ILE A 306 12.34 -5.41 -21.02
N ALA A 307 12.59 -4.65 -19.95
CA ALA A 307 11.69 -4.58 -18.81
C ALA A 307 10.28 -4.13 -19.22
N THR A 308 10.19 -3.15 -20.13
CA THR A 308 8.92 -2.68 -20.69
C THR A 308 8.23 -3.75 -21.55
N CYS A 309 8.98 -4.57 -22.28
CA CYS A 309 8.47 -5.70 -23.06
C CYS A 309 7.89 -6.81 -22.15
N LEU A 310 8.53 -7.06 -21.01
CA LEU A 310 8.08 -8.05 -20.02
C LEU A 310 6.81 -7.61 -19.26
N TYR A 311 6.31 -6.40 -19.51
CA TYR A 311 5.01 -5.98 -19.01
C TYR A 311 3.91 -6.28 -20.06
N PRO A 312 2.91 -7.13 -19.76
CA PRO A 312 1.96 -7.65 -20.75
C PRO A 312 1.22 -6.58 -21.56
N ALA A 313 0.92 -5.42 -20.95
CA ALA A 313 0.22 -4.35 -21.65
C ALA A 313 1.10 -3.61 -22.68
N THR A 314 2.42 -3.62 -22.49
CA THR A 314 3.39 -2.91 -23.34
C THR A 314 4.30 -3.85 -24.14
N LYS A 315 4.03 -5.16 -24.11
CA LYS A 315 4.88 -6.21 -24.70
C LYS A 315 5.18 -6.07 -26.20
N LYS A 316 4.29 -5.41 -26.94
CA LYS A 316 4.48 -5.20 -28.39
C LYS A 316 5.35 -3.99 -28.73
N LEU A 317 5.70 -3.14 -27.75
CA LEU A 317 6.51 -1.93 -27.95
C LEU A 317 6.08 -1.13 -29.20
N GLN A 318 4.77 -0.95 -29.38
CA GLN A 318 4.18 -0.40 -30.61
C GLN A 318 4.65 1.02 -30.93
N THR A 319 5.12 1.75 -29.93
CA THR A 319 5.64 3.12 -30.07
C THR A 319 7.04 3.20 -30.66
N LEU A 320 7.76 2.07 -30.79
CA LEU A 320 9.10 2.00 -31.37
C LEU A 320 9.05 1.67 -32.85
N GLU A 321 10.05 2.13 -33.60
CA GLU A 321 10.31 1.73 -34.98
C GLU A 321 10.58 0.22 -35.06
N ASP A 322 10.10 -0.42 -36.13
CA ASP A 322 10.15 -1.88 -36.27
C ASP A 322 11.58 -2.43 -36.28
N SER A 323 12.54 -1.71 -36.86
CA SER A 323 13.96 -2.09 -36.86
C SER A 323 14.51 -2.20 -35.43
N TYR A 324 14.33 -1.15 -34.63
CA TYR A 324 14.81 -1.12 -33.25
C TYR A 324 14.05 -2.10 -32.36
N ARG A 325 12.74 -2.29 -32.59
CA ARG A 325 11.96 -3.31 -31.88
C ARG A 325 12.52 -4.71 -32.09
N ASN A 326 12.90 -5.04 -33.33
CA ASN A 326 13.49 -6.34 -33.65
C ASN A 326 14.88 -6.53 -33.03
N GLU A 327 15.68 -5.47 -32.91
CA GLU A 327 16.95 -5.50 -32.16
C GLU A 327 16.72 -5.84 -30.69
N ILE A 328 15.74 -5.20 -30.04
CA ILE A 328 15.38 -5.52 -28.64
C ILE A 328 14.93 -6.98 -28.51
N TYR A 329 14.12 -7.49 -29.44
CA TYR A 329 13.71 -8.90 -29.43
C TYR A 329 14.89 -9.86 -29.63
N ALA A 330 15.86 -9.52 -30.48
CA ALA A 330 17.10 -10.27 -30.62
C ALA A 330 17.92 -10.27 -29.31
N ASP A 331 17.99 -9.13 -28.62
CA ASP A 331 18.68 -9.03 -27.33
C ASP A 331 18.00 -9.84 -26.23
N ILE A 332 16.67 -9.89 -26.19
CA ILE A 332 15.93 -10.78 -25.27
C ILE A 332 16.33 -12.23 -25.51
N ARG A 333 16.34 -12.68 -26.77
CA ARG A 333 16.75 -14.03 -27.15
C ARG A 333 18.18 -14.33 -26.73
N LYS A 334 19.12 -13.40 -26.96
CA LYS A 334 20.52 -13.55 -26.51
C LYS A 334 20.62 -13.68 -25.00
N ILE A 335 19.86 -12.88 -24.24
CA ILE A 335 19.85 -12.97 -22.79
C ILE A 335 19.28 -14.31 -22.35
N ILE A 336 18.13 -14.74 -22.88
CA ILE A 336 17.55 -16.06 -22.61
C ILE A 336 18.56 -17.18 -22.88
N VAL A 337 19.22 -17.17 -24.04
CA VAL A 337 20.25 -18.17 -24.39
C VAL A 337 21.43 -18.13 -23.42
N THR A 338 21.88 -16.94 -23.02
CA THR A 338 22.94 -16.78 -22.00
C THR A 338 22.49 -17.27 -20.62
N LEU A 339 21.19 -17.15 -20.30
CA LEU A 339 20.56 -17.67 -19.10
C LEU A 339 20.30 -19.21 -19.19
N GLY A 340 20.13 -19.79 -20.38
CA GLY A 340 19.91 -21.23 -20.57
C GLY A 340 21.20 -22.07 -20.68
N ILE A 341 22.29 -21.56 -21.26
CA ILE A 341 23.47 -22.38 -21.66
C ILE A 341 24.43 -22.82 -20.53
N ARG A 342 24.19 -22.48 -19.25
CA ARG A 342 25.14 -22.82 -18.16
C ARG A 342 24.87 -24.13 -17.40
N GLU A 343 23.82 -24.89 -17.69
CA GLU A 343 23.54 -26.12 -16.92
C GLU A 343 24.28 -27.40 -17.39
N GLU A 344 24.98 -27.41 -18.54
CA GLU A 344 25.65 -28.64 -19.02
C GLU A 344 27.18 -28.71 -18.88
N ASN A 345 27.86 -27.67 -18.40
CA ASN A 345 29.34 -27.65 -18.36
C ASN A 345 29.96 -27.61 -16.95
N SER A 346 29.42 -28.39 -16.00
CA SER A 346 30.09 -28.62 -14.69
C SER A 346 30.26 -30.09 -14.30
N SER A 347 30.40 -30.99 -15.27
CA SER A 347 30.84 -32.36 -14.97
C SER A 347 31.44 -33.07 -16.19
N LEU A 348 32.72 -32.81 -16.50
CA LEU A 348 33.64 -33.90 -16.89
C LEU A 348 35.12 -33.49 -16.82
N SER A 349 35.74 -33.77 -15.67
CA SER A 349 37.14 -34.22 -15.63
C SER A 349 37.10 -35.70 -15.27
N SER A 350 37.26 -36.57 -16.27
CA SER A 350 38.12 -37.76 -16.23
C SER A 350 37.78 -38.76 -17.35
N LYS A 351 38.76 -38.88 -18.25
CA LYS A 351 39.33 -40.10 -18.85
C LYS A 351 38.47 -41.00 -19.78
N THR A 352 38.98 -41.00 -21.02
CA THR A 352 39.45 -42.15 -21.84
C THR A 352 38.46 -43.01 -22.65
N ASN A 353 38.70 -42.96 -23.96
CA ASN A 353 38.42 -43.93 -25.02
C ASN A 353 37.90 -45.32 -24.62
N SER A 354 36.73 -45.67 -25.15
CA SER A 354 36.56 -46.91 -25.92
C SER A 354 35.37 -46.78 -26.88
N LYS A 355 35.60 -47.21 -28.13
CA LYS A 355 34.58 -47.34 -29.17
C LYS A 355 33.67 -48.51 -28.82
N THR A 356 32.35 -48.35 -28.86
CA THR A 356 31.47 -49.40 -29.39
C THR A 356 30.11 -48.85 -29.78
N THR A 357 29.64 -49.36 -30.90
CA THR A 357 28.37 -49.13 -31.57
C THR A 357 27.19 -49.79 -30.85
N ASN A 358 25.99 -49.31 -31.20
CA ASN A 358 24.70 -50.01 -31.24
C ASN A 358 23.71 -49.96 -30.05
N LYS A 359 22.48 -49.63 -30.48
CA LYS A 359 21.16 -50.19 -30.11
C LYS A 359 20.45 -49.68 -28.85
N ARG A 360 19.48 -48.80 -29.14
CA ARG A 360 18.06 -48.84 -28.73
C ARG A 360 17.64 -50.14 -28.02
N LEU A 361 17.27 -50.04 -26.73
CA LEU A 361 16.50 -51.05 -26.01
C LEU A 361 15.52 -50.37 -25.04
N LYS A 362 14.23 -50.51 -25.34
CA LYS A 362 13.09 -50.28 -24.44
C LYS A 362 13.11 -51.28 -23.28
N LYS A 363 12.65 -50.86 -22.10
CA LYS A 363 11.89 -51.57 -21.04
C LYS A 363 12.20 -50.85 -19.69
N LYS A 364 11.32 -50.73 -18.71
CA LYS A 364 10.04 -51.40 -18.40
C LYS A 364 9.34 -50.56 -17.31
N LYS A 365 8.01 -50.47 -17.38
CA LYS A 365 7.14 -50.06 -16.28
C LYS A 365 7.36 -50.98 -15.07
N ASN A 366 7.41 -50.39 -13.88
CA ASN A 366 6.94 -51.04 -12.66
C ASN A 366 5.89 -50.12 -12.01
N ASN A 367 4.67 -50.64 -11.92
CA ASN A 367 3.53 -50.01 -11.29
C ASN A 367 3.67 -50.12 -9.76
N PHE A 368 3.42 -49.01 -9.07
CA PHE A 368 2.75 -49.02 -7.76
C PHE A 368 1.68 -47.92 -7.82
N ILE A 369 0.42 -48.31 -7.94
CA ILE A 369 -0.74 -47.42 -7.83
C ILE A 369 -1.26 -47.53 -6.39
N LYS A 370 -1.49 -46.39 -5.74
CA LYS A 370 -2.50 -46.24 -4.69
C LYS A 370 -3.37 -45.02 -5.00
N GLU A 371 -4.62 -45.35 -5.34
CA GLU A 371 -5.90 -44.63 -5.19
C GLU A 371 -5.89 -43.11 -5.06
N ASN A 372 -6.02 -42.43 -6.21
CA ASN A 372 -6.96 -41.32 -6.43
C ASN A 372 -7.27 -41.10 -7.93
N ASP A 373 -7.18 -42.16 -8.73
CA ASP A 373 -7.14 -42.11 -10.21
C ASP A 373 -8.52 -42.20 -10.87
N VAL A 374 -9.56 -41.58 -10.30
CA VAL A 374 -10.96 -41.70 -10.79
C VAL A 374 -11.57 -40.35 -11.20
N MET A 375 -10.77 -39.32 -11.45
CA MET A 375 -11.28 -37.99 -11.87
C MET A 375 -10.48 -37.30 -12.99
N VAL A 376 -9.63 -38.03 -13.74
CA VAL A 376 -8.85 -37.44 -14.86
C VAL A 376 -9.46 -37.75 -16.24
N GLU A 377 -10.62 -38.40 -16.31
CA GLU A 377 -11.29 -38.73 -17.58
C GLU A 377 -12.29 -37.67 -18.09
N PHE A 378 -12.34 -36.47 -17.48
CA PHE A 378 -13.26 -35.40 -17.89
C PHE A 378 -12.63 -34.01 -18.03
N ALA A 379 -11.31 -33.88 -17.93
CA ALA A 379 -10.61 -32.66 -18.36
C ALA A 379 -10.21 -32.87 -19.82
N GLY A 380 -10.99 -32.31 -20.74
CA GLY A 380 -10.59 -32.24 -22.15
C GLY A 380 -9.19 -31.66 -22.26
N ASP A 381 -8.35 -32.34 -23.05
CA ASP A 381 -7.05 -31.81 -23.45
C ASP A 381 -7.23 -30.36 -23.89
N PRO A 382 -6.46 -29.40 -23.36
CA PRO A 382 -6.29 -28.15 -24.08
C PRO A 382 -5.69 -28.56 -25.41
N GLU A 383 -6.43 -28.31 -26.50
CA GLU A 383 -6.01 -28.56 -27.87
C GLU A 383 -4.54 -28.17 -28.02
N ASP A 384 -3.68 -29.18 -28.05
CA ASP A 384 -2.26 -29.09 -28.36
C ASP A 384 -2.23 -28.84 -29.86
N ASP A 385 -2.38 -27.57 -30.26
CA ASP A 385 -1.97 -27.09 -31.57
C ASP A 385 -0.42 -27.17 -31.61
N SER A 386 0.06 -28.39 -31.76
CA SER A 386 1.44 -28.71 -32.05
C SER A 386 1.71 -28.36 -33.52
N ASP A 387 2.11 -27.10 -33.79
CA ASP A 387 2.92 -26.68 -34.95
C ASP A 387 3.22 -25.15 -34.87
N ASP A 388 3.99 -24.71 -33.87
CA ASP A 388 4.70 -23.42 -33.98
C ASP A 388 6.15 -23.66 -33.53
N ASP A 389 7.07 -23.80 -34.50
CA ASP A 389 8.54 -23.72 -34.35
C ASP A 389 8.99 -22.34 -33.79
N SER A 390 8.03 -21.52 -33.33
CA SER A 390 8.23 -20.22 -32.70
C SER A 390 8.90 -20.36 -31.34
N ASP A 391 9.84 -19.44 -31.10
CA ASP A 391 10.47 -19.33 -29.80
C ASP A 391 9.48 -18.85 -28.71
N GLU A 392 9.89 -19.02 -27.45
CA GLU A 392 9.08 -18.65 -26.29
C GLU A 392 8.63 -17.18 -26.31
N LEU A 393 9.47 -16.28 -26.83
CA LEU A 393 9.19 -14.85 -26.96
C LEU A 393 8.06 -14.60 -27.96
N GLU A 394 8.10 -15.24 -29.12
CA GLU A 394 7.07 -15.11 -30.13
C GLU A 394 5.72 -15.63 -29.63
N ARG A 395 5.71 -16.76 -28.91
CA ARG A 395 4.52 -17.26 -28.21
C ARG A 395 3.98 -16.23 -27.20
N TYR A 396 4.84 -15.63 -26.37
CA TYR A 396 4.45 -14.58 -25.44
C TYR A 396 3.85 -13.35 -26.14
N LEU A 397 4.41 -12.93 -27.28
CA LEU A 397 3.92 -11.79 -28.07
C LEU A 397 2.56 -12.06 -28.73
N LYS A 398 2.33 -13.28 -29.22
CA LYS A 398 1.07 -13.72 -29.86
C LYS A 398 -0.06 -13.91 -28.85
N THR A 399 0.25 -14.33 -27.63
CA THR A 399 -0.75 -14.71 -26.62
C THR A 399 -1.64 -13.52 -26.19
N LYS A 400 -2.96 -13.70 -26.12
CA LYS A 400 -3.91 -12.70 -25.60
C LYS A 400 -4.32 -12.99 -24.15
N LEU A 401 -3.37 -12.91 -23.21
CA LEU A 401 -3.68 -13.03 -21.78
C LEU A 401 -4.07 -11.67 -21.21
N SER A 402 -5.17 -11.62 -20.46
CA SER A 402 -5.61 -10.40 -19.78
C SER A 402 -4.76 -10.13 -18.54
N PHE A 403 -4.21 -8.92 -18.43
CA PHE A 403 -3.64 -8.41 -17.18
C PHE A 403 -4.76 -7.74 -16.39
N THR A 404 -5.15 -8.34 -15.27
CA THR A 404 -6.19 -7.79 -14.38
C THR A 404 -5.59 -6.69 -13.50
N LYS A 405 -6.42 -5.76 -13.02
CA LYS A 405 -5.95 -4.65 -12.17
C LYS A 405 -5.51 -5.10 -10.76
N ASP A 406 -5.90 -6.31 -10.35
CA ASP A 406 -5.67 -6.82 -9.00
C ASP A 406 -4.39 -7.67 -8.89
N ASP A 407 -3.80 -8.09 -10.02
CA ASP A 407 -2.55 -8.85 -10.04
C ASP A 407 -1.33 -7.93 -10.20
N THR A 408 -0.32 -8.10 -9.35
CA THR A 408 0.99 -7.51 -9.59
C THR A 408 1.69 -8.19 -10.77
N ILE A 409 2.58 -7.48 -11.44
CA ILE A 409 3.36 -8.05 -12.56
C ILE A 409 4.16 -9.29 -12.16
N ILE A 410 4.68 -9.34 -10.92
CA ILE A 410 5.42 -10.50 -10.40
C ILE A 410 4.47 -11.70 -10.23
N GLN A 411 3.27 -11.48 -9.69
CA GLN A 411 2.25 -12.54 -9.57
C GLN A 411 1.83 -13.07 -10.94
N TRP A 412 1.71 -12.19 -11.94
CA TRP A 412 1.41 -12.59 -13.31
C TRP A 412 2.50 -13.53 -13.86
N TRP A 413 3.78 -13.17 -13.74
CA TRP A 413 4.89 -14.04 -14.18
C TRP A 413 4.97 -15.35 -13.40
N ASN A 414 4.60 -15.36 -12.12
CA ASN A 414 4.52 -16.60 -11.33
C ASN A 414 3.41 -17.54 -11.82
N LYS A 415 2.24 -17.01 -12.20
CA LYS A 415 1.13 -17.84 -12.72
C LYS A 415 1.47 -18.46 -14.09
N HIS A 416 2.24 -17.76 -14.91
CA HIS A 416 2.57 -18.18 -16.28
C HIS A 416 3.98 -18.77 -16.41
N SER A 417 4.67 -19.08 -15.30
CA SER A 417 6.03 -19.60 -15.33
C SER A 417 6.15 -20.97 -15.99
N LEU A 418 5.08 -21.76 -16.01
CA LEU A 418 5.06 -23.06 -16.71
C LEU A 418 4.91 -22.89 -18.22
N LEU A 419 4.25 -21.81 -18.67
CA LEU A 419 4.06 -21.50 -20.10
C LEU A 419 5.28 -20.78 -20.68
N PHE A 420 5.92 -19.94 -19.86
CA PHE A 420 7.05 -19.10 -20.25
C PHE A 420 8.18 -19.22 -19.20
N PRO A 421 8.87 -20.37 -19.12
CA PRO A 421 9.88 -20.61 -18.08
C PRO A 421 11.09 -19.66 -18.18
N GLU A 422 11.64 -19.44 -19.37
CA GLU A 422 12.83 -18.61 -19.55
C GLU A 422 12.50 -17.12 -19.38
N LEU A 423 11.37 -16.68 -19.93
CA LEU A 423 10.92 -15.29 -19.78
C LEU A 423 10.49 -14.99 -18.35
N ALA A 424 9.89 -15.94 -17.63
CA ALA A 424 9.56 -15.76 -16.22
C ALA A 424 10.83 -15.62 -15.36
N LEU A 425 11.89 -16.38 -15.67
CA LEU A 425 13.17 -16.24 -14.98
C LEU A 425 13.82 -14.87 -15.28
N LEU A 426 13.79 -14.45 -16.54
CA LEU A 426 14.25 -13.12 -16.95
C LEU A 426 13.45 -12.00 -16.27
N ALA A 427 12.12 -12.12 -16.24
CA ALA A 427 11.23 -11.15 -15.63
C ALA A 427 11.47 -11.01 -14.12
N LYS A 428 11.62 -12.13 -13.40
CA LYS A 428 11.96 -12.11 -11.97
C LYS A 428 13.27 -11.36 -11.70
N SER A 429 14.27 -11.61 -12.54
CA SER A 429 15.60 -11.00 -12.37
C SER A 429 15.60 -9.52 -12.74
N LEU A 430 14.99 -9.16 -13.87
CA LEU A 430 15.04 -7.81 -14.42
C LEU A 430 14.05 -6.86 -13.74
N LEU A 431 12.83 -7.31 -13.45
CA LEU A 431 11.81 -6.48 -12.78
C LEU A 431 12.11 -6.26 -11.29
N GLY A 432 13.01 -7.06 -10.70
CA GLY A 432 13.53 -6.84 -9.35
C GLY A 432 14.53 -5.67 -9.26
N ILE A 433 15.04 -5.17 -10.39
CA ILE A 433 15.95 -4.03 -10.40
C ILE A 433 15.12 -2.74 -10.20
N PRO A 434 15.42 -1.92 -9.17
CA PRO A 434 14.74 -0.64 -8.99
C PRO A 434 15.19 0.37 -10.04
N ALA A 435 14.27 1.22 -10.51
CA ALA A 435 14.57 2.33 -11.42
C ALA A 435 15.29 3.51 -10.74
N SER A 436 15.27 3.59 -9.41
CA SER A 436 15.80 4.69 -8.63
C SER A 436 16.54 4.21 -7.38
N SER A 437 17.56 4.96 -6.96
CA SER A 437 18.24 4.82 -5.67
C SER A 437 17.46 5.40 -4.48
N ALA A 438 16.25 5.91 -4.69
CA ALA A 438 15.44 6.54 -3.65
C ALA A 438 15.12 5.60 -2.46
N THR A 439 15.10 4.29 -2.65
CA THR A 439 14.93 3.32 -1.56
C THR A 439 16.08 3.42 -0.56
N SER A 440 17.32 3.45 -1.06
CA SER A 440 18.49 3.71 -0.23
C SER A 440 18.42 5.11 0.38
N GLU A 441 18.03 6.16 -0.36
CA GLU A 441 17.86 7.51 0.18
C GLU A 441 16.89 7.57 1.36
N ARG A 442 15.75 6.87 1.30
CA ARG A 442 14.76 6.84 2.38
C ARG A 442 15.30 6.17 3.63
N ILE A 443 16.03 5.07 3.45
CA ILE A 443 16.72 4.35 4.53
C ILE A 443 17.78 5.27 5.16
N PHE A 444 18.61 5.90 4.33
CA PHE A 444 19.68 6.77 4.79
C PHE A 444 19.22 8.11 5.35
N SER A 445 18.15 8.71 4.83
CA SER A 445 17.52 9.93 5.38
C SER A 445 16.98 9.68 6.78
N ALA A 446 16.37 8.51 6.98
CA ALA A 446 15.94 8.11 8.31
C ALA A 446 17.13 7.82 9.24
N SER A 447 18.27 7.37 8.71
CA SER A 447 19.54 7.23 9.43
C SER A 447 20.31 8.55 9.58
N GLY A 448 20.06 9.57 8.77
CA GLY A 448 20.65 10.90 8.92
C GLY A 448 20.25 11.53 10.25
N ARG A 449 19.07 11.18 10.78
CA ARG A 449 18.63 11.51 12.14
C ARG A 449 19.36 10.71 13.24
N ILE A 450 19.87 9.52 12.91
CA ILE A 450 20.71 8.69 13.80
C ILE A 450 22.16 9.22 13.77
N LEU A 451 22.62 9.70 12.63
CA LEU A 451 23.99 10.16 12.36
C LEU A 451 24.21 11.67 12.58
N GLU A 452 23.20 12.40 13.06
CA GLU A 452 23.28 13.86 13.19
C GLU A 452 24.39 14.27 14.17
N LYS A 453 25.27 15.19 13.73
CA LYS A 453 26.53 15.59 14.38
C LYS A 453 26.44 15.97 15.86
N ARG A 454 25.25 16.31 16.37
CA ARG A 454 25.08 16.82 17.73
C ARG A 454 25.07 15.72 18.79
N ARG A 455 24.87 14.43 18.45
CA ARG A 455 24.72 13.35 19.45
C ARG A 455 25.25 12.00 18.97
N GLN A 456 26.50 11.73 19.37
CA GLN A 456 27.18 10.42 19.35
C GLN A 456 27.49 9.88 17.94
N SER A 457 28.76 9.99 17.55
CA SER A 457 29.31 9.24 16.41
C SER A 457 29.30 7.75 16.77
N LEU A 458 28.24 7.04 16.39
CA LEU A 458 28.20 5.59 16.46
C LEU A 458 29.26 5.00 15.53
N ASN A 459 29.82 3.85 15.89
CA ASN A 459 30.72 3.11 15.00
C ASN A 459 29.95 2.76 13.70
N PRO A 460 30.53 3.00 12.50
CA PRO A 460 29.91 2.64 11.22
C PRO A 460 29.35 1.21 11.16
N ASP A 461 30.01 0.25 11.78
CA ASP A 461 29.57 -1.15 11.80
C ASP A 461 28.24 -1.31 12.54
N VAL A 462 28.09 -0.61 13.68
CA VAL A 462 26.87 -0.61 14.48
C VAL A 462 25.73 0.07 13.74
N VAL A 463 26.03 1.13 12.98
CA VAL A 463 25.03 1.80 12.13
C VAL A 463 24.54 0.86 11.04
N HIS A 464 25.44 0.12 10.40
CA HIS A 464 25.10 -0.89 9.40
C HIS A 464 24.23 -2.01 10.00
N ASP A 465 24.53 -2.47 11.20
CA ASP A 465 23.73 -3.48 11.91
C ASP A 465 22.33 -2.96 12.32
N MET A 466 22.24 -1.72 12.79
CA MET A 466 20.94 -1.09 13.07
C MET A 466 20.08 -0.97 11.81
N LEU A 467 20.68 -0.61 10.67
CA LEU A 467 20.00 -0.56 9.38
C LEU A 467 19.50 -1.94 8.94
N MET A 468 20.32 -2.98 9.12
CA MET A 468 19.95 -4.36 8.85
C MET A 468 18.71 -4.78 9.67
N MET A 469 18.75 -4.59 10.99
CA MET A 469 17.63 -4.93 11.86
C MET A 469 16.35 -4.16 11.52
N ARG A 470 16.48 -2.89 11.15
CA ARG A 470 15.33 -2.05 10.81
C ARG A 470 14.61 -2.50 9.54
N ASN A 471 15.37 -2.87 8.52
CA ASN A 471 14.81 -3.24 7.20
C ASN A 471 14.28 -4.67 7.17
N PHE A 472 14.87 -5.57 7.98
CA PHE A 472 14.53 -7.00 8.02
C PHE A 472 13.82 -7.41 9.32
N ARG A 473 13.05 -6.49 9.90
CA ARG A 473 12.38 -6.67 11.21
C ARG A 473 11.35 -7.81 11.26
N ASP A 474 10.90 -8.29 10.10
CA ASP A 474 9.83 -9.28 9.95
C ASP A 474 10.37 -10.69 9.60
N ILE A 475 11.67 -10.95 9.86
CA ILE A 475 12.41 -12.23 9.67
C ILE A 475 12.85 -12.81 11.02
#